data_AF-A0AA35ZLS9-F1
#
_entry.id   AF-A0AA35ZLS9-F1
#
_cell.length_a   1.000
_cell.length_b   1.000
_cell.length_c   1.000
_cell.angle_alpha   90.00
_cell.angle_beta   90.00
_cell.angle_gamma   90.00
#
_symmetry.space_group_name_H-M   'P 1'
#
loop_
_entity.id
_entity.type
_entity.pdbx_description
1 polymer ?
#
loop_
_entity_poly.entity_id
_entity_poly.type
_entity_poly.pdbx_seq_one_letter_code
_entity_poly.pdbx_strand_id
1 'polypeptide(L)'
;MAYPKSIYASSLLLLLTFQVLSTISEAVVPASDTFTYINEGDFGDYVVEYDADYRTLHPFSNPFQLCFYNTTPNTFTLALRMGTVRSESLMRWVWEANRGNPVRENATLTFGTDGNLILADSDGRIAWQTNTANKGVVGFQLLPTGNMVLHDGKGNFIWQSFDSPTDTLLVGQSLRAGGVSKLVSRASAANNIDGPYSLIMEPKQLAMYYKSANSPRPMLYWTSVEWFNVDVATVTNGSLINLTLTSVPDTDEGFLYYLTFLYYITNPPSGWNRNMAYSRYNNTLSYLRLGIDGNLRFYTYNSNVQGVAWELVYTFLDRNSIEGECQLPERCGKLGLCENSECVACPTPNGLSGWSKDCEAKVTSCKASDFAYYKLEGVDHFMIKYTRGDGGRKQSDCESKCTKDCKCMGYFYHTQGSRCWIAYDLKTLTRVGNSTHLAYIKAPKK
;
A
#
# COMPACT_ATOMS: atom_id res chain seq x y z
N MET A 1 49.59 40.01 79.94
CA MET A 1 49.68 39.96 78.47
C MET A 1 50.94 39.18 78.08
N ALA A 2 50.79 37.88 77.82
CA ALA A 2 51.71 37.00 77.09
C ALA A 2 51.01 35.63 76.98
N TYR A 3 51.07 35.02 75.79
CA TYR A 3 50.46 33.73 75.42
C TYR A 3 51.08 32.53 76.16
N PRO A 4 50.40 31.35 76.15
CA PRO A 4 50.88 30.31 75.23
C PRO A 4 49.79 29.62 74.41
N LYS A 5 50.21 29.14 73.24
CA LYS A 5 49.43 28.43 72.22
C LYS A 5 49.32 26.94 72.53
N SER A 6 48.16 26.36 72.22
CA SER A 6 47.93 24.92 72.16
C SER A 6 47.20 24.55 70.86
N ILE A 7 47.83 23.66 70.09
CA ILE A 7 47.29 22.53 69.30
C ILE A 7 46.18 22.80 68.27
N TYR A 8 46.47 22.54 66.98
CA TYR A 8 45.63 21.82 66.00
C TYR A 8 46.58 21.30 64.88
N ALA A 9 46.84 19.99 64.79
CA ALA A 9 46.04 18.93 64.17
C ALA A 9 46.08 18.95 62.63
N SER A 10 46.71 17.91 62.09
CA SER A 10 46.82 17.54 60.68
C SER A 10 45.46 17.30 60.03
N SER A 11 45.29 17.73 58.79
CA SER A 11 44.38 17.11 57.82
C SER A 11 44.76 17.57 56.41
N LEU A 12 45.63 16.81 55.75
CA LEU A 12 45.91 16.95 54.33
C LEU A 12 44.79 16.19 53.58
N LEU A 13 43.77 16.92 53.11
CA LEU A 13 42.71 16.33 52.29
C LEU A 13 43.22 16.16 50.85
N LEU A 14 43.59 14.93 50.47
CA LEU A 14 43.83 14.59 49.07
C LEU A 14 42.47 14.56 48.33
N LEU A 15 42.24 15.56 47.47
CA LEU A 15 41.16 15.54 46.49
C LEU A 15 41.55 14.63 45.32
N LEU A 16 41.07 13.39 45.34
CA LEU A 16 41.09 12.47 44.19
C LEU A 16 40.02 12.93 43.17
N THR A 17 40.43 13.66 42.15
CA THR A 17 39.59 13.93 40.99
C THR A 17 39.56 12.69 40.10
N PHE A 18 38.55 11.83 40.26
CA PHE A 18 38.22 10.81 39.26
C PHE A 18 37.66 11.52 38.01
N GLN A 19 38.51 11.75 37.01
CA GLN A 19 38.03 12.06 35.67
C GLN A 19 37.51 10.77 35.05
N VAL A 20 36.19 10.57 35.15
CA VAL A 20 35.49 9.59 34.33
C VAL A 20 35.52 10.12 32.90
N LEU A 21 36.52 9.69 32.13
CA LEU A 21 36.49 9.75 30.67
C LEU A 21 35.32 8.87 30.23
N SER A 22 34.14 9.47 30.11
CA SER A 22 33.07 8.87 29.32
C SER A 22 33.51 8.99 27.87
N THR A 23 34.20 7.96 27.37
CA THR A 23 34.30 7.77 25.92
C THR A 23 32.87 7.54 25.44
N ILE A 24 32.26 8.57 24.86
CA ILE A 24 31.11 8.38 24.00
C ILE A 24 31.68 7.63 22.80
N SER A 25 31.73 6.31 22.87
CA SER A 25 31.88 5.48 21.69
C SER A 25 30.62 5.74 20.89
N GLU A 26 30.69 6.59 19.87
CA GLU A 26 29.64 6.61 18.85
C GLU A 26 29.49 5.16 18.38
N ALA A 27 28.26 4.66 18.41
CA ALA A 27 27.98 3.32 17.89
C ALA A 27 28.21 3.38 16.37
N VAL A 28 29.31 2.77 15.94
CA VAL A 28 29.78 2.70 14.55
C VAL A 28 29.63 1.25 14.10
N VAL A 29 29.21 1.05 12.85
CA VAL A 29 29.16 -0.29 12.26
C VAL A 29 30.59 -0.81 12.10
N PRO A 30 30.93 -2.01 12.62
CA PRO A 30 32.23 -2.61 12.42
C PRO A 30 32.56 -2.71 10.92
N ALA A 31 33.80 -2.41 10.52
CA ALA A 31 34.19 -2.45 9.11
C ALA A 31 33.93 -3.82 8.46
N SER A 32 34.03 -4.91 9.24
CA SER A 32 33.70 -6.28 8.80
C SER A 32 32.23 -6.48 8.43
N ASP A 33 31.34 -5.64 8.95
CA ASP A 33 29.89 -5.76 8.84
C ASP A 33 29.32 -4.76 7.81
N THR A 34 30.19 -3.95 7.21
CA THR A 34 29.88 -3.07 6.07
C THR A 34 29.91 -3.84 4.74
N PHE A 35 29.22 -3.32 3.73
CA PHE A 35 29.27 -3.91 2.39
C PHE A 35 29.04 -2.86 1.30
N THR A 36 29.50 -3.17 0.10
CA THR A 36 29.10 -2.47 -1.13
C THR A 36 28.83 -3.51 -2.21
N TYR A 37 27.62 -3.49 -2.76
CA TYR A 37 27.24 -4.28 -3.92
C TYR A 37 27.13 -3.37 -5.13
N ILE A 38 27.68 -3.80 -6.25
CA ILE A 38 27.60 -3.11 -7.54
C ILE A 38 26.55 -3.85 -8.39
N ASN A 39 25.67 -3.09 -9.03
CA ASN A 39 24.70 -3.62 -9.97
C ASN A 39 25.39 -3.92 -11.32
N GLU A 40 26.05 -5.06 -11.40
CA GLU A 40 26.78 -5.54 -12.58
C GLU A 40 26.68 -7.08 -12.71
N GLY A 41 27.07 -7.61 -13.87
CA GLY A 41 27.10 -9.05 -14.15
C GLY A 41 25.85 -9.59 -14.84
N ASP A 42 25.77 -10.91 -14.95
CA ASP A 42 24.70 -11.60 -15.66
C ASP A 42 23.38 -11.57 -14.88
N PHE A 43 22.26 -11.64 -15.60
CA PHE A 43 20.94 -11.78 -15.00
C PHE A 43 20.66 -13.22 -14.59
N GLY A 44 19.76 -13.39 -13.62
CA GLY A 44 19.29 -14.71 -13.21
C GLY A 44 18.45 -15.39 -14.28
N ASP A 45 18.52 -16.71 -14.33
CA ASP A 45 17.93 -17.53 -15.41
C ASP A 45 16.42 -17.82 -15.26
N TYR A 46 15.80 -17.41 -14.16
CA TYR A 46 14.43 -17.83 -13.81
C TYR A 46 13.38 -16.74 -14.03
N VAL A 47 12.16 -17.14 -14.38
CA VAL A 47 11.04 -16.21 -14.54
C VAL A 47 10.62 -15.63 -13.19
N VAL A 48 10.45 -14.31 -13.16
CA VAL A 48 10.02 -13.55 -11.99
C VAL A 48 8.84 -12.66 -12.34
N GLU A 49 8.20 -12.13 -11.30
CA GLU A 49 7.07 -11.24 -11.46
C GLU A 49 7.39 -10.04 -12.38
N TYR A 50 6.45 -9.74 -13.27
CA TYR A 50 6.53 -8.74 -14.34
C TYR A 50 7.52 -9.07 -15.47
N ASP A 51 7.93 -10.33 -15.62
CA ASP A 51 8.90 -10.78 -16.63
C ASP A 51 10.19 -9.95 -16.58
N ALA A 52 10.59 -9.56 -15.36
CA ALA A 52 11.75 -8.72 -15.14
C ALA A 52 13.06 -9.51 -15.26
N ASP A 53 14.13 -8.86 -15.69
CA ASP A 53 15.47 -9.38 -15.42
C ASP A 53 15.87 -8.99 -13.99
N TYR A 54 16.76 -9.77 -13.37
CA TYR A 54 17.16 -9.53 -11.99
C TYR A 54 18.58 -10.02 -11.69
N ARG A 55 19.19 -9.41 -10.67
CA ARG A 55 20.47 -9.79 -10.08
C ARG A 55 20.29 -9.95 -8.59
N THR A 56 20.65 -11.11 -8.06
CA THR A 56 20.56 -11.37 -6.62
C THR A 56 21.73 -10.75 -5.88
N LEU A 57 21.47 -10.26 -4.69
CA LEU A 57 22.48 -9.79 -3.76
C LEU A 57 22.65 -10.80 -2.62
N HIS A 58 23.77 -10.72 -1.91
CA HIS A 58 24.07 -11.63 -0.80
C HIS A 58 23.06 -11.55 0.37
N PRO A 59 22.49 -10.39 0.76
CA PRO A 59 21.46 -10.34 1.81
C PRO A 59 20.29 -11.28 1.51
N PHE A 60 20.25 -12.37 2.29
CA PHE A 60 19.35 -13.50 2.09
C PHE A 60 18.89 -14.06 3.43
N SER A 61 17.60 -14.37 3.52
CA SER A 61 17.01 -15.08 4.65
C SER A 61 15.82 -15.87 4.10
N ASN A 62 15.99 -17.19 3.95
CA ASN A 62 15.05 -18.02 3.21
C ASN A 62 13.56 -17.79 3.63
N PRO A 63 12.63 -17.51 2.68
CA PRO A 63 12.78 -17.46 1.23
C PRO A 63 12.97 -16.05 0.63
N PHE A 64 13.44 -15.08 1.42
CA PHE A 64 13.63 -13.70 1.01
C PHE A 64 15.06 -13.43 0.53
N GLN A 65 15.19 -12.64 -0.55
CA GLN A 65 16.49 -12.19 -1.04
C GLN A 65 16.42 -10.78 -1.58
N LEU A 66 17.44 -9.97 -1.33
CA LEU A 66 17.56 -8.65 -1.93
C LEU A 66 18.08 -8.78 -3.37
N CYS A 67 17.54 -7.99 -4.29
CA CYS A 67 17.88 -8.03 -5.71
C CYS A 67 17.86 -6.64 -6.33
N PHE A 68 18.65 -6.44 -7.38
CA PHE A 68 18.32 -5.48 -8.43
C PHE A 68 17.39 -6.15 -9.43
N TYR A 69 16.39 -5.44 -9.93
CA TYR A 69 15.56 -5.93 -11.02
C TYR A 69 15.17 -4.81 -11.98
N ASN A 70 14.89 -5.14 -13.24
CA ASN A 70 14.48 -4.20 -14.27
C ASN A 70 13.33 -4.77 -15.11
N THR A 71 12.32 -3.94 -15.36
CA THR A 71 11.22 -4.21 -16.32
C THR A 71 11.35 -3.36 -17.58
N THR A 72 12.38 -2.53 -17.65
CA THR A 72 12.77 -1.70 -18.78
C THR A 72 14.29 -1.73 -18.86
N PRO A 73 14.91 -1.85 -20.05
CA PRO A 73 16.36 -1.95 -20.18
C PRO A 73 17.10 -0.80 -19.50
N ASN A 74 18.19 -1.12 -18.79
CA ASN A 74 19.07 -0.18 -18.09
C ASN A 74 18.41 0.69 -16.99
N THR A 75 17.23 0.29 -16.49
CA THR A 75 16.57 0.97 -15.37
C THR A 75 16.24 -0.02 -14.27
N PHE A 76 16.96 0.06 -13.15
CA PHE A 76 16.92 -0.92 -12.08
C PHE A 76 16.24 -0.37 -10.83
N THR A 77 15.57 -1.28 -10.13
CA THR A 77 14.97 -1.09 -8.82
C THR A 77 15.61 -2.07 -7.85
N LEU A 78 15.98 -1.59 -6.67
CA LEU A 78 16.36 -2.44 -5.55
C LEU A 78 15.10 -2.95 -4.85
N ALA A 79 14.96 -4.27 -4.75
CA ALA A 79 13.76 -4.91 -4.23
C ALA A 79 14.05 -6.17 -3.42
N LEU A 80 13.12 -6.51 -2.55
CA LEU A 80 13.11 -7.78 -1.85
C LEU A 80 12.21 -8.75 -2.61
N ARG A 81 12.78 -9.87 -3.08
CA ARG A 81 11.99 -10.99 -3.59
C ARG A 81 11.60 -11.95 -2.47
N MET A 82 10.52 -12.67 -2.68
CA MET A 82 10.09 -13.82 -1.89
C MET A 82 9.91 -15.04 -2.79
N GLY A 83 10.31 -16.21 -2.30
CA GLY A 83 10.26 -17.50 -3.00
C GLY A 83 11.66 -18.08 -3.22
N THR A 84 11.79 -19.30 -3.73
CA THR A 84 13.12 -19.89 -4.02
C THR A 84 13.22 -20.37 -5.45
N VAL A 85 14.44 -20.36 -6.02
CA VAL A 85 14.70 -20.88 -7.38
C VAL A 85 14.33 -22.36 -7.54
N ARG A 86 14.37 -23.13 -6.44
CA ARG A 86 13.97 -24.56 -6.43
C ARG A 86 12.46 -24.76 -6.62
N SER A 87 11.66 -23.71 -6.46
CA SER A 87 10.21 -23.84 -6.53
C SER A 87 9.65 -23.80 -7.95
N GLU A 88 10.49 -23.56 -8.97
CA GLU A 88 10.11 -23.32 -10.38
C GLU A 88 8.86 -22.42 -10.54
N SER A 89 8.62 -21.59 -9.52
CA SER A 89 7.41 -20.81 -9.32
C SER A 89 7.79 -19.35 -9.41
N LEU A 90 6.84 -18.52 -9.85
CA LEU A 90 7.03 -17.09 -10.07
C LEU A 90 7.53 -16.41 -8.79
N MET A 91 8.80 -16.00 -8.73
CA MET A 91 9.31 -15.23 -7.58
C MET A 91 8.69 -13.83 -7.60
N ARG A 92 8.30 -13.32 -6.42
CA ARG A 92 7.50 -12.09 -6.32
C ARG A 92 8.22 -10.99 -5.56
N TRP A 93 8.04 -9.75 -6.02
CA TRP A 93 8.67 -8.56 -5.44
C TRP A 93 7.83 -8.05 -4.29
N VAL A 94 8.19 -8.31 -3.04
CA VAL A 94 7.35 -7.99 -1.86
C VAL A 94 7.68 -6.64 -1.22
N TRP A 95 8.77 -6.00 -1.63
CA TRP A 95 9.17 -4.67 -1.17
C TRP A 95 10.12 -4.02 -2.18
N GLU A 96 10.10 -2.69 -2.32
CA GLU A 96 10.98 -1.95 -3.23
C GLU A 96 11.46 -0.65 -2.58
N ALA A 97 12.74 -0.33 -2.74
CA ALA A 97 13.35 0.86 -2.15
C ALA A 97 13.06 2.14 -2.96
N ASN A 98 13.25 2.07 -4.28
CA ASN A 98 13.36 3.23 -5.16
C ASN A 98 12.34 3.23 -6.30
N ARG A 99 11.10 2.78 -6.02
CA ARG A 99 9.99 2.88 -6.98
C ARG A 99 9.84 4.32 -7.49
N GLY A 100 9.78 4.48 -8.82
CA GLY A 100 9.74 5.78 -9.49
C GLY A 100 11.02 6.61 -9.44
N ASN A 101 12.11 6.08 -8.87
CA ASN A 101 13.43 6.69 -8.90
C ASN A 101 14.50 5.66 -9.29
N PRO A 102 14.45 5.12 -10.52
CA PRO A 102 15.33 4.04 -10.94
C PRO A 102 16.82 4.46 -10.97
N VAL A 103 17.69 3.46 -10.94
CA VAL A 103 19.15 3.60 -11.12
C VAL A 103 19.61 2.86 -12.37
N ARG A 104 20.83 3.10 -12.83
CA ARG A 104 21.41 2.45 -14.02
C ARG A 104 22.32 1.28 -13.64
N GLU A 105 22.91 0.68 -14.67
CA GLU A 105 24.05 -0.23 -14.53
C GLU A 105 25.16 0.43 -13.70
N ASN A 106 25.91 -0.36 -12.94
CA ASN A 106 26.96 0.10 -12.03
C ASN A 106 26.48 0.97 -10.85
N ALA A 107 25.17 1.03 -10.60
CA ALA A 107 24.64 1.57 -9.35
C ALA A 107 25.15 0.77 -8.14
N THR A 108 25.28 1.41 -6.98
CA THR A 108 25.81 0.78 -5.77
C THR A 108 24.80 0.77 -4.63
N LEU A 109 24.72 -0.37 -3.94
CA LEU A 109 24.09 -0.47 -2.62
C LEU A 109 25.20 -0.57 -1.57
N THR A 110 25.35 0.46 -0.75
CA THR A 110 26.42 0.56 0.25
C THR A 110 25.83 0.66 1.65
N PHE A 111 26.29 -0.19 2.56
CA PHE A 111 26.08 -0.05 3.99
C PHE A 111 27.39 0.40 4.63
N GLY A 112 27.43 1.67 5.07
CA GLY A 112 28.65 2.32 5.55
C GLY A 112 28.91 2.16 7.04
N THR A 113 30.12 2.55 7.47
CA THR A 113 30.50 2.59 8.90
C THR A 113 29.65 3.57 9.70
N ASP A 114 29.15 4.62 9.05
CA ASP A 114 28.20 5.58 9.63
C ASP A 114 26.82 4.97 9.91
N GLY A 115 26.57 3.72 9.49
CA GLY A 115 25.30 3.05 9.72
C GLY A 115 24.20 3.41 8.74
N ASN A 116 24.52 4.07 7.63
CA ASN A 116 23.56 4.39 6.58
C ASN A 116 23.57 3.32 5.48
N LEU A 117 22.39 2.92 5.02
CA LEU A 117 22.23 2.07 3.83
C LEU A 117 21.80 2.96 2.67
N ILE A 118 22.64 3.06 1.64
CA ILE A 118 22.51 4.02 0.54
C ILE A 118 22.48 3.27 -0.78
N LEU A 119 21.49 3.58 -1.61
CA LEU A 119 21.43 3.24 -3.01
C LEU A 119 21.81 4.47 -3.84
N ALA A 120 22.96 4.42 -4.50
CA ALA A 120 23.45 5.46 -5.40
C ALA A 120 23.49 4.98 -6.84
N ASP A 121 23.11 5.86 -7.77
CA ASP A 121 23.25 5.63 -9.20
C ASP A 121 24.73 5.78 -9.62
N SER A 122 25.07 5.34 -10.84
CA SER A 122 26.47 5.30 -11.30
C SER A 122 27.13 6.67 -11.48
N ASP A 123 26.35 7.74 -11.44
CA ASP A 123 26.82 9.14 -11.46
C ASP A 123 26.95 9.76 -10.05
N GLY A 124 26.74 8.96 -9.00
CA GLY A 124 26.78 9.40 -7.60
C GLY A 124 25.46 9.96 -7.07
N ARG A 125 24.40 10.04 -7.89
CA ARG A 125 23.09 10.49 -7.43
C ARG A 125 22.49 9.48 -6.47
N ILE A 126 22.19 9.90 -5.24
CA ILE A 126 21.48 9.06 -4.26
C ILE A 126 20.03 8.88 -4.71
N ALA A 127 19.67 7.65 -5.06
CA ALA A 127 18.30 7.30 -5.46
C ALA A 127 17.42 6.95 -4.24
N TRP A 128 18.02 6.36 -3.22
CA TRP A 128 17.34 6.01 -1.97
C TRP A 128 18.34 5.83 -0.82
N GLN A 129 17.91 6.09 0.42
CA GLN A 129 18.71 5.79 1.61
C GLN A 129 17.84 5.69 2.87
N THR A 130 18.34 5.03 3.91
CA THR A 130 17.65 4.86 5.20
C THR A 130 17.69 6.12 6.07
N ASN A 131 18.58 7.07 5.78
CA ASN A 131 18.82 8.28 6.57
C ASN A 131 19.20 7.96 8.03
N THR A 132 20.06 6.96 8.22
CA THR A 132 20.49 6.46 9.54
C THR A 132 21.93 6.79 9.90
N ALA A 133 22.62 7.58 9.06
CA ALA A 133 23.98 8.04 9.30
C ALA A 133 24.13 8.61 10.73
N ASN A 134 25.08 8.05 11.49
CA ASN A 134 25.45 8.40 12.85
C ASN A 134 24.29 8.34 13.87
N LYS A 135 23.25 7.54 13.60
CA LYS A 135 22.12 7.32 14.54
C LYS A 135 22.31 6.14 15.48
N GLY A 136 23.55 5.64 15.59
CA GLY A 136 23.91 4.54 16.49
C GLY A 136 23.58 3.14 15.97
N VAL A 137 23.48 2.98 14.65
CA VAL A 137 23.35 1.67 14.00
C VAL A 137 24.66 0.90 14.18
N VAL A 138 24.54 -0.37 14.55
CA VAL A 138 25.68 -1.29 14.69
C VAL A 138 25.63 -2.45 13.70
N GLY A 139 24.49 -2.68 13.04
CA GLY A 139 24.34 -3.80 12.11
C GLY A 139 23.11 -3.72 11.21
N PHE A 140 23.16 -4.51 10.14
CA PHE A 140 22.09 -4.75 9.18
C PHE A 140 21.68 -6.23 9.23
N GLN A 141 20.38 -6.51 9.19
CA GLN A 141 19.87 -7.87 9.12
C GLN A 141 18.62 -7.98 8.24
N LEU A 142 18.54 -9.04 7.44
CA LEU A 142 17.29 -9.48 6.81
C LEU A 142 16.69 -10.61 7.65
N LEU A 143 15.54 -10.35 8.27
CA LEU A 143 14.86 -11.30 9.15
C LEU A 143 14.08 -12.37 8.34
N PRO A 144 13.82 -13.56 8.91
CA PRO A 144 13.00 -14.61 8.27
C PRO A 144 11.55 -14.20 7.96
N THR A 145 11.09 -13.07 8.50
CA THR A 145 9.79 -12.46 8.18
C THR A 145 9.82 -11.61 6.91
N GLY A 146 10.99 -11.41 6.30
CA GLY A 146 11.20 -10.47 5.20
C GLY A 146 11.44 -9.03 5.66
N ASN A 147 11.47 -8.76 6.97
CA ASN A 147 11.78 -7.43 7.48
C ASN A 147 13.30 -7.18 7.42
N MET A 148 13.71 -6.16 6.68
CA MET A 148 15.10 -5.68 6.66
C MET A 148 15.25 -4.65 7.76
N VAL A 149 16.20 -4.82 8.67
CA VAL A 149 16.36 -3.97 9.85
C VAL A 149 17.78 -3.43 9.97
N LEU A 150 17.88 -2.19 10.41
CA LEU A 150 19.10 -1.59 10.94
C LEU A 150 18.90 -1.43 12.44
N HIS A 151 19.80 -1.99 13.26
CA HIS A 151 19.60 -2.06 14.70
C HIS A 151 20.73 -1.42 15.50
N ASP A 152 20.42 -1.00 16.73
CA ASP A 152 21.39 -0.51 17.71
C ASP A 152 22.05 -1.66 18.51
N GLY A 153 23.00 -1.32 19.38
CA GLY A 153 23.69 -2.29 20.25
C GLY A 153 22.80 -2.96 21.32
N LYS A 154 21.55 -2.50 21.48
CA LYS A 154 20.53 -3.11 22.35
C LYS A 154 19.54 -3.97 21.57
N GLY A 155 19.68 -4.05 20.24
CA GLY A 155 18.76 -4.75 19.35
C GLY A 155 17.49 -3.98 18.98
N ASN A 156 17.38 -2.69 19.34
CA ASN A 156 16.26 -1.88 18.90
C ASN A 156 16.41 -1.54 17.42
N PHE A 157 15.31 -1.56 16.68
CA PHE A 157 15.32 -1.16 15.27
C PHE A 157 15.39 0.37 15.16
N ILE A 158 16.45 0.86 14.55
CA ILE A 158 16.61 2.27 14.17
C ILE A 158 15.89 2.52 12.83
N TRP A 159 15.91 1.53 11.95
CA TRP A 159 15.16 1.53 10.69
C TRP A 159 14.68 0.12 10.37
N GLN A 160 13.53 0.01 9.71
CA GLN A 160 13.03 -1.26 9.19
C GLN A 160 12.22 -1.09 7.90
N SER A 161 12.31 -2.04 6.97
CA SER A 161 11.54 -2.01 5.71
C SER A 161 10.04 -2.09 5.94
N PHE A 162 9.62 -2.71 7.05
CA PHE A 162 8.22 -2.79 7.45
C PHE A 162 7.58 -1.41 7.69
N ASP A 163 8.39 -0.39 7.99
CA ASP A 163 7.96 1.01 8.13
C ASP A 163 8.07 1.79 6.80
N SER A 164 8.17 1.11 5.66
CA SER A 164 8.13 1.72 4.31
C SER A 164 7.55 0.75 3.26
N PRO A 165 6.30 0.27 3.41
CA PRO A 165 5.67 -0.61 2.44
C PRO A 165 5.45 0.09 1.09
N THR A 166 5.30 -0.72 0.06
CA THR A 166 4.94 -0.29 -1.30
C THR A 166 3.46 -0.59 -1.58
N ASP A 167 3.17 -1.65 -2.33
CA ASP A 167 1.82 -2.17 -2.59
C ASP A 167 1.48 -3.39 -1.73
N THR A 168 2.43 -3.85 -0.91
CA THR A 168 2.40 -5.14 -0.24
C THR A 168 2.51 -4.98 1.28
N LEU A 169 1.74 -5.79 2.02
CA LEU A 169 1.80 -5.94 3.48
C LEU A 169 2.10 -7.41 3.80
N LEU A 170 3.26 -7.69 4.38
CA LEU A 170 3.68 -9.05 4.78
C LEU A 170 3.05 -9.47 6.12
N VAL A 171 2.96 -10.77 6.37
CA VAL A 171 2.61 -11.29 7.71
C VAL A 171 3.62 -10.77 8.74
N GLY A 172 3.12 -10.23 9.85
CA GLY A 172 3.89 -9.56 10.90
C GLY A 172 4.05 -8.05 10.69
N GLN A 173 3.71 -7.52 9.51
CA GLN A 173 3.76 -6.09 9.22
C GLN A 173 2.47 -5.39 9.64
N SER A 174 2.58 -4.12 10.06
CA SER A 174 1.44 -3.32 10.50
C SER A 174 1.30 -2.01 9.72
N LEU A 175 0.06 -1.61 9.48
CA LEU A 175 -0.31 -0.20 9.31
C LEU A 175 -0.53 0.42 10.69
N ARG A 176 -0.16 1.69 10.90
CA ARG A 176 -0.12 2.39 12.19
C ARG A 176 -0.54 3.85 12.05
N ALA A 177 -1.36 4.32 12.99
CA ALA A 177 -1.72 5.73 13.09
C ALA A 177 -0.49 6.56 13.47
N GLY A 178 -0.32 7.72 12.85
CA GLY A 178 0.86 8.57 13.07
C GLY A 178 2.17 8.00 12.49
N GLY A 179 2.13 6.90 11.76
CA GLY A 179 3.27 6.29 11.07
C GLY A 179 2.89 5.85 9.65
N VAL A 180 3.32 4.65 9.27
CA VAL A 180 2.92 4.04 8.00
C VAL A 180 1.46 3.66 8.02
N SER A 181 0.64 4.29 7.18
CA SER A 181 -0.79 4.03 7.16
C SER A 181 -1.33 3.63 5.79
N LYS A 182 -0.49 3.49 4.76
CA LYS A 182 -0.96 3.26 3.39
C LYS A 182 -0.14 2.26 2.59
N LEU A 183 -0.83 1.62 1.64
CA LEU A 183 -0.24 0.92 0.49
C LEU A 183 -0.62 1.67 -0.78
N VAL A 184 0.25 1.65 -1.79
CA VAL A 184 0.00 2.28 -3.10
C VAL A 184 0.30 1.26 -4.18
N SER A 185 -0.67 0.99 -5.06
CA SER A 185 -0.52 0.06 -6.19
C SER A 185 0.64 0.46 -7.09
N ARG A 186 1.20 -0.48 -7.83
CA ARG A 186 2.05 -0.19 -8.99
C ARG A 186 1.20 0.34 -10.16
N ALA A 187 1.75 1.20 -11.02
CA ALA A 187 1.03 1.75 -12.16
C ALA A 187 0.77 0.74 -13.29
N SER A 188 1.73 -0.12 -13.60
CA SER A 188 1.57 -1.23 -14.55
C SER A 188 2.72 -2.23 -14.40
N ALA A 189 2.64 -3.38 -15.07
CA ALA A 189 3.75 -4.34 -15.09
C ALA A 189 5.05 -3.70 -15.64
N ALA A 190 4.95 -2.95 -16.74
CA ALA A 190 6.10 -2.33 -17.40
C ALA A 190 6.62 -1.05 -16.74
N ASN A 191 5.73 -0.24 -16.14
CA ASN A 191 6.09 1.05 -15.56
C ASN A 191 6.12 0.99 -14.03
N ASN A 192 7.33 0.95 -13.45
CA ASN A 192 7.55 0.89 -12.01
C ASN A 192 7.45 2.26 -11.32
N ILE A 193 6.25 2.83 -11.32
CA ILE A 193 5.88 4.03 -10.56
C ILE A 193 4.62 3.76 -9.73
N ASP A 194 4.31 4.67 -8.81
CA ASP A 194 3.05 4.64 -8.07
C ASP A 194 1.86 4.74 -9.04
N GLY A 195 0.97 3.77 -8.92
CA GLY A 195 -0.31 3.69 -9.61
C GLY A 195 -1.41 4.51 -8.94
N PRO A 196 -2.63 4.44 -9.48
CA PRO A 196 -3.72 5.30 -9.03
C PRO A 196 -4.43 4.78 -7.78
N TYR A 197 -4.20 3.55 -7.35
CA TYR A 197 -4.94 2.96 -6.23
C TYR A 197 -4.15 3.04 -4.92
N SER A 198 -4.86 3.29 -3.83
CA SER A 198 -4.29 3.24 -2.49
C SER A 198 -5.23 2.59 -1.49
N LEU A 199 -4.67 1.80 -0.57
CA LEU A 199 -5.33 1.31 0.64
C LEU A 199 -4.82 2.15 1.80
N ILE A 200 -5.69 2.76 2.58
CA ILE A 200 -5.33 3.69 3.66
C ILE A 200 -6.04 3.30 4.95
N MET A 201 -5.28 3.15 6.03
CA MET A 201 -5.80 3.09 7.39
C MET A 201 -6.05 4.50 7.89
N GLU A 202 -7.31 4.89 7.89
CA GLU A 202 -7.82 6.12 8.48
C GLU A 202 -8.20 5.89 9.95
N PRO A 203 -8.39 6.94 10.76
CA PRO A 203 -8.69 6.78 12.18
C PRO A 203 -9.91 5.89 12.46
N LYS A 204 -10.91 5.86 11.57
CA LYS A 204 -12.16 5.11 11.81
C LYS A 204 -12.39 3.97 10.82
N GLN A 205 -11.50 3.79 9.84
CA GLN A 205 -11.73 2.82 8.78
C GLN A 205 -10.46 2.44 8.03
N LEU A 206 -10.49 1.28 7.39
CA LEU A 206 -9.63 0.96 6.27
C LEU A 206 -10.38 1.34 4.99
N ALA A 207 -9.77 2.09 4.09
CA ALA A 207 -10.43 2.65 2.92
C ALA A 207 -9.56 2.51 1.66
N MET A 208 -10.22 2.26 0.53
CA MET A 208 -9.56 2.18 -0.79
C MET A 208 -9.98 3.34 -1.67
N TYR A 209 -8.98 3.98 -2.26
CA TYR A 209 -9.15 5.18 -3.08
C TYR A 209 -8.57 5.02 -4.48
N TYR A 210 -9.25 5.61 -5.44
CA TYR A 210 -8.79 5.80 -6.81
C TYR A 210 -8.41 7.26 -7.03
N LYS A 211 -7.15 7.51 -7.38
CA LYS A 211 -6.63 8.82 -7.73
C LYS A 211 -6.68 9.00 -9.25
N SER A 212 -7.30 10.10 -9.67
CA SER A 212 -7.34 10.53 -11.06
C SER A 212 -6.79 11.95 -11.20
N ALA A 213 -6.14 12.24 -12.31
CA ALA A 213 -5.73 13.59 -12.66
C ALA A 213 -6.93 14.53 -12.94
N ASN A 214 -8.09 13.96 -13.29
CA ASN A 214 -9.31 14.72 -13.57
C ASN A 214 -10.07 15.09 -12.30
N SER A 215 -9.89 14.34 -11.21
CA SER A 215 -10.59 14.57 -9.96
C SER A 215 -9.75 15.44 -9.00
N PRO A 216 -10.36 16.42 -8.31
CA PRO A 216 -9.66 17.22 -7.30
C PRO A 216 -9.30 16.42 -6.04
N ARG A 217 -9.96 15.28 -5.80
CA ARG A 217 -9.72 14.42 -4.64
C ARG A 217 -9.75 12.94 -5.06
N PRO A 218 -9.00 12.06 -4.38
CA PRO A 218 -9.14 10.62 -4.57
C PRO A 218 -10.58 10.17 -4.29
N MET A 219 -11.10 9.27 -5.13
CA MET A 219 -12.46 8.78 -5.07
C MET A 219 -12.50 7.50 -4.23
N LEU A 220 -13.26 7.51 -3.15
CA LEU A 220 -13.48 6.33 -2.30
C LEU A 220 -14.26 5.28 -3.11
N TYR A 221 -13.74 4.05 -3.20
CA TYR A 221 -14.43 2.95 -3.85
C TYR A 221 -14.60 1.72 -2.95
N TRP A 222 -14.10 1.75 -1.72
CA TRP A 222 -14.41 0.73 -0.71
C TRP A 222 -14.04 1.23 0.68
N THR A 223 -14.79 0.83 1.72
CA THR A 223 -14.42 1.05 3.12
C THR A 223 -14.85 -0.10 4.02
N SER A 224 -14.08 -0.35 5.08
CA SER A 224 -14.35 -1.36 6.09
C SER A 224 -15.35 -0.95 7.17
N VAL A 225 -16.11 0.15 7.01
CA VAL A 225 -17.08 0.61 8.02
C VAL A 225 -18.05 -0.50 8.43
N GLU A 226 -18.54 -1.28 7.46
CA GLU A 226 -19.47 -2.40 7.72
C GLU A 226 -18.79 -3.60 8.40
N TRP A 227 -17.46 -3.69 8.38
CA TRP A 227 -16.73 -4.77 9.07
C TRP A 227 -16.71 -4.58 10.56
N PHE A 228 -16.70 -3.33 10.99
CA PHE A 228 -16.74 -2.97 12.39
C PHE A 228 -18.18 -2.97 12.90
N ASN A 229 -18.97 -4.02 12.60
CA ASN A 229 -20.29 -4.32 13.18
C ASN A 229 -20.18 -4.53 14.71
N VAL A 230 -19.81 -3.45 15.38
CA VAL A 230 -19.71 -3.22 16.80
C VAL A 230 -20.58 -1.99 16.96
N ASP A 231 -21.63 -2.08 17.77
CA ASP A 231 -22.62 -1.02 17.97
C ASP A 231 -21.99 0.37 17.80
N VAL A 232 -22.50 1.13 16.83
CA VAL A 232 -22.05 2.50 16.50
C VAL A 232 -22.02 3.41 17.76
N ALA A 233 -22.66 2.99 18.85
CA ALA A 233 -22.60 3.62 20.17
C ALA A 233 -21.29 3.41 20.97
N THR A 234 -20.47 2.36 20.72
CA THR A 234 -19.23 2.10 21.49
C THR A 234 -17.95 2.49 20.74
N VAL A 235 -17.96 2.46 19.40
CA VAL A 235 -16.79 2.83 18.55
C VAL A 235 -16.75 4.32 18.19
N THR A 236 -17.78 5.11 18.53
CA THR A 236 -17.86 6.52 18.09
C THR A 236 -16.73 7.42 18.58
N ASN A 237 -16.08 7.08 19.71
CA ASN A 237 -14.95 7.83 20.26
C ASN A 237 -13.57 7.21 19.99
N GLY A 238 -13.50 5.96 19.54
CA GLY A 238 -12.24 5.26 19.30
C GLY A 238 -11.62 5.55 17.94
N SER A 239 -10.31 5.33 17.82
CA SER A 239 -9.58 5.39 16.56
C SER A 239 -8.62 4.22 16.43
N LEU A 240 -8.47 3.69 15.22
CA LEU A 240 -7.50 2.66 14.87
C LEU A 240 -6.08 3.14 15.23
N ILE A 241 -5.40 2.37 16.06
CA ILE A 241 -4.01 2.57 16.45
C ILE A 241 -3.10 1.87 15.44
N ASN A 242 -3.40 0.59 15.17
CA ASN A 242 -2.67 -0.23 14.23
C ASN A 242 -3.56 -1.34 13.67
N LEU A 243 -3.15 -1.89 12.54
CA LEU A 243 -3.69 -3.07 11.91
C LEU A 243 -2.53 -3.91 11.42
N THR A 244 -2.39 -5.12 11.97
CA THR A 244 -1.30 -6.06 11.66
C THR A 244 -1.87 -7.24 10.90
N LEU A 245 -1.20 -7.64 9.81
CA LEU A 245 -1.51 -8.90 9.14
C LEU A 245 -0.84 -10.04 9.92
N THR A 246 -1.61 -11.02 10.38
CA THR A 246 -1.10 -12.17 11.14
C THR A 246 -1.52 -13.49 10.49
N SER A 247 -0.72 -14.53 10.74
CA SER A 247 -1.04 -15.94 10.48
C SER A 247 -1.37 -16.57 11.83
N VAL A 248 -2.55 -17.18 11.95
CA VAL A 248 -3.01 -17.80 13.20
C VAL A 248 -3.56 -19.19 12.89
N PRO A 249 -3.05 -20.27 13.50
CA PRO A 249 -3.64 -21.59 13.35
C PRO A 249 -5.03 -21.64 14.00
N ASP A 250 -5.97 -22.38 13.40
CA ASP A 250 -7.31 -22.60 13.95
C ASP A 250 -7.27 -23.42 15.26
N THR A 251 -6.35 -24.38 15.31
CA THR A 251 -6.09 -25.25 16.46
C THR A 251 -4.59 -25.48 16.64
N ASP A 252 -4.17 -25.99 17.80
CA ASP A 252 -2.76 -26.26 18.10
C ASP A 252 -2.12 -27.27 17.12
N GLU A 253 -2.94 -28.13 16.49
CA GLU A 253 -2.48 -29.08 15.48
C GLU A 253 -2.11 -28.42 14.14
N GLY A 254 -2.60 -27.21 13.84
CA GLY A 254 -2.20 -26.45 12.65
C GLY A 254 -2.67 -27.05 11.32
N PHE A 255 -3.84 -27.68 11.25
CA PHE A 255 -4.40 -28.17 9.98
C PHE A 255 -5.02 -27.06 9.12
N LEU A 256 -5.35 -25.94 9.75
CA LEU A 256 -5.96 -24.77 9.12
C LEU A 256 -5.31 -23.52 9.71
N TYR A 257 -4.94 -22.58 8.86
CA TYR A 257 -4.40 -21.29 9.27
C TYR A 257 -5.24 -20.17 8.68
N TYR A 258 -5.58 -19.18 9.49
CA TYR A 258 -6.21 -17.94 9.04
C TYR A 258 -5.19 -16.84 8.81
N LEU A 259 -5.36 -16.13 7.71
CA LEU A 259 -4.80 -14.80 7.54
C LEU A 259 -5.77 -13.80 8.14
N THR A 260 -5.31 -13.09 9.16
CA THR A 260 -6.15 -12.29 10.04
C THR A 260 -5.62 -10.87 10.11
N PHE A 261 -6.52 -9.89 10.07
CA PHE A 261 -6.19 -8.54 10.51
C PHE A 261 -6.43 -8.43 12.01
N LEU A 262 -5.35 -8.32 12.78
CA LEU A 262 -5.38 -7.96 14.19
C LEU A 262 -5.25 -6.45 14.32
N TYR A 263 -6.26 -5.78 14.87
CA TYR A 263 -6.28 -4.32 14.98
C TYR A 263 -6.66 -3.86 16.38
N TYR A 264 -6.10 -2.72 16.80
CA TYR A 264 -6.37 -2.12 18.09
C TYR A 264 -7.00 -0.74 17.91
N ILE A 265 -7.96 -0.40 18.76
CA ILE A 265 -8.61 0.92 18.79
C ILE A 265 -8.37 1.62 20.12
N THR A 266 -8.38 2.95 20.11
CA THR A 266 -8.43 3.77 21.33
C THR A 266 -9.84 3.84 21.91
N ASN A 267 -9.96 4.29 23.17
CA ASN A 267 -11.19 4.77 23.81
C ASN A 267 -12.47 3.91 23.63
N PRO A 268 -12.60 2.80 24.40
CA PRO A 268 -11.59 2.22 25.29
C PRO A 268 -10.54 1.40 24.51
N PRO A 269 -9.28 1.34 24.98
CA PRO A 269 -8.27 0.46 24.39
C PRO A 269 -8.78 -0.98 24.28
N SER A 270 -8.92 -1.48 23.06
CA SER A 270 -9.39 -2.84 22.79
C SER A 270 -8.75 -3.40 21.53
N GLY A 271 -8.52 -4.72 21.52
CA GLY A 271 -7.97 -5.46 20.39
C GLY A 271 -9.05 -6.35 19.77
N TRP A 272 -9.08 -6.39 18.45
CA TRP A 272 -10.06 -7.11 17.65
C TRP A 272 -9.36 -7.81 16.51
N ASN A 273 -10.00 -8.84 15.98
CA ASN A 273 -9.48 -9.59 14.84
C ASN A 273 -10.54 -9.76 13.76
N ARG A 274 -10.09 -9.86 12.52
CA ARG A 274 -10.95 -10.23 11.40
C ARG A 274 -10.24 -11.20 10.48
N ASN A 275 -10.79 -12.40 10.36
CA ASN A 275 -10.29 -13.41 9.45
C ASN A 275 -10.62 -12.97 8.01
N MET A 276 -9.61 -13.00 7.15
CA MET A 276 -9.69 -12.52 5.77
C MET A 276 -9.64 -13.67 4.78
N ALA A 277 -8.71 -14.60 5.00
CA ALA A 277 -8.50 -15.77 4.16
C ALA A 277 -8.03 -16.94 5.04
N TYR A 278 -7.98 -18.14 4.47
CA TYR A 278 -7.42 -19.30 5.16
C TYR A 278 -6.65 -20.20 4.19
N SER A 279 -5.83 -21.09 4.74
CA SER A 279 -5.10 -22.13 4.02
C SER A 279 -5.00 -23.39 4.85
N ARG A 280 -4.84 -24.55 4.21
CA ARG A 280 -4.72 -25.87 4.87
C ARG A 280 -3.30 -26.21 5.32
N TYR A 281 -2.43 -25.21 5.36
CA TYR A 281 -1.01 -25.33 5.71
C TYR A 281 -0.53 -23.98 6.23
N ASN A 282 0.64 -24.00 6.87
CA ASN A 282 1.24 -22.81 7.47
C ASN A 282 1.37 -21.68 6.44
N ASN A 283 0.67 -20.57 6.70
CA ASN A 283 0.65 -19.39 5.85
C ASN A 283 1.38 -18.20 6.46
N THR A 284 2.37 -18.44 7.33
CA THR A 284 3.27 -17.39 7.82
C THR A 284 4.03 -16.71 6.69
N LEU A 285 4.29 -17.45 5.61
CA LEU A 285 4.88 -16.94 4.38
C LEU A 285 3.78 -16.43 3.42
N SER A 286 3.03 -15.42 3.86
CA SER A 286 1.98 -14.77 3.07
C SER A 286 2.12 -13.26 3.03
N TYR A 287 1.47 -12.66 2.04
CA TYR A 287 1.31 -11.22 1.98
C TYR A 287 -0.04 -10.84 1.37
N LEU A 288 -0.50 -9.64 1.73
CA LEU A 288 -1.57 -8.92 1.07
C LEU A 288 -0.97 -7.96 0.05
N ARG A 289 -1.53 -7.89 -1.16
CA ARG A 289 -1.15 -6.89 -2.17
C ARG A 289 -2.34 -6.10 -2.69
N LEU A 290 -2.15 -4.79 -2.81
CA LEU A 290 -2.97 -3.92 -3.64
C LEU A 290 -2.50 -3.99 -5.09
N GLY A 291 -3.26 -4.70 -5.93
CA GLY A 291 -2.93 -4.91 -7.33
C GLY A 291 -2.97 -3.64 -8.18
N ILE A 292 -2.35 -3.71 -9.36
CA ILE A 292 -2.39 -2.69 -10.41
C ILE A 292 -3.83 -2.35 -10.82
N ASP A 293 -4.75 -3.30 -10.66
CA ASP A 293 -6.18 -3.17 -10.97
C ASP A 293 -7.00 -2.56 -9.82
N GLY A 294 -6.38 -2.27 -8.67
CA GLY A 294 -7.05 -1.76 -7.48
C GLY A 294 -7.72 -2.82 -6.60
N ASN A 295 -7.50 -4.10 -6.87
CA ASN A 295 -8.05 -5.17 -6.04
C ASN A 295 -7.06 -5.63 -4.97
N LEU A 296 -7.55 -6.12 -3.83
CA LEU A 296 -6.73 -6.74 -2.80
C LEU A 296 -6.66 -8.25 -3.01
N ARG A 297 -5.45 -8.79 -2.90
CA ARG A 297 -5.22 -10.23 -3.04
C ARG A 297 -4.28 -10.73 -1.96
N PHE A 298 -4.60 -11.89 -1.40
CA PHE A 298 -3.73 -12.61 -0.48
C PHE A 298 -3.03 -13.73 -1.23
N TYR A 299 -1.71 -13.79 -1.09
CA TYR A 299 -0.89 -14.84 -1.66
C TYR A 299 -0.13 -15.55 -0.56
N THR A 300 -0.06 -16.87 -0.65
CA THR A 300 0.67 -17.72 0.29
C THR A 300 1.73 -18.50 -0.47
N TYR A 301 2.94 -18.53 0.08
CA TYR A 301 4.04 -19.36 -0.41
C TYR A 301 4.16 -20.62 0.45
N ASN A 302 3.97 -21.78 -0.18
CA ASN A 302 4.20 -23.08 0.45
C ASN A 302 5.65 -23.52 0.23
N SER A 303 6.48 -23.39 1.27
CA SER A 303 7.89 -23.78 1.21
C SER A 303 8.13 -25.30 1.14
N ASN A 304 7.09 -26.12 1.34
CA ASN A 304 7.21 -27.58 1.39
C ASN A 304 7.01 -28.25 0.04
N VAL A 305 6.69 -27.50 -1.01
CA VAL A 305 6.48 -28.02 -2.37
C VAL A 305 7.54 -27.46 -3.33
N GLN A 306 7.92 -28.27 -4.32
CA GLN A 306 8.94 -27.90 -5.32
C GLN A 306 8.35 -27.26 -6.59
N GLY A 307 7.03 -27.28 -6.77
CA GLY A 307 6.35 -26.69 -7.93
C GLY A 307 5.03 -26.08 -7.50
N VAL A 308 4.60 -25.02 -8.19
CA VAL A 308 3.32 -24.32 -7.91
C VAL A 308 3.24 -23.87 -6.45
N ALA A 309 4.37 -23.41 -5.90
CA ALA A 309 4.49 -23.04 -4.49
C ALA A 309 3.67 -21.80 -4.10
N TRP A 310 3.18 -21.02 -5.07
CA TRP A 310 2.35 -19.85 -4.83
C TRP A 310 0.89 -20.15 -5.01
N GLU A 311 0.08 -19.78 -4.02
CA GLU A 311 -1.37 -19.87 -4.07
C GLU A 311 -1.98 -18.48 -3.89
N LEU A 312 -2.91 -18.11 -4.78
CA LEU A 312 -3.83 -16.98 -4.57
C LEU A 312 -4.99 -17.48 -3.70
N VAL A 313 -4.91 -17.23 -2.39
CA VAL A 313 -5.88 -17.79 -1.43
C VAL A 313 -7.15 -16.96 -1.31
N TYR A 314 -7.10 -15.67 -1.66
CA TYR A 314 -8.28 -14.81 -1.62
C TYR A 314 -8.15 -13.60 -2.54
N THR A 315 -9.23 -13.29 -3.26
CA THR A 315 -9.41 -12.04 -4.02
C THR A 315 -10.58 -11.27 -3.43
N PHE A 316 -10.32 -10.01 -3.08
CA PHE A 316 -11.22 -9.22 -2.26
C PHE A 316 -12.50 -8.80 -2.97
N LEU A 317 -12.36 -8.14 -4.13
CA LEU A 317 -13.45 -7.79 -5.02
C LEU A 317 -13.57 -8.90 -6.06
N ASP A 318 -14.45 -9.86 -5.84
CA ASP A 318 -14.64 -11.04 -6.68
C ASP A 318 -16.13 -11.40 -6.72
N ARG A 319 -16.57 -12.05 -7.80
CA ARG A 319 -17.97 -12.49 -7.93
C ARG A 319 -18.44 -13.35 -6.75
N ASN A 320 -17.54 -14.12 -6.14
CA ASN A 320 -17.85 -15.02 -5.03
C ASN A 320 -17.43 -14.46 -3.65
N SER A 321 -17.00 -13.20 -3.60
CA SER A 321 -16.59 -12.52 -2.36
C SER A 321 -17.73 -11.65 -1.81
N ILE A 322 -17.47 -10.98 -0.68
CA ILE A 322 -18.42 -10.06 -0.01
C ILE A 322 -18.78 -8.88 -0.94
N GLU A 323 -17.84 -8.46 -1.78
CA GLU A 323 -17.99 -7.37 -2.72
C GLU A 323 -17.68 -7.87 -4.14
N GLY A 324 -18.56 -7.57 -5.09
CA GLY A 324 -18.40 -7.98 -6.48
C GLY A 324 -17.38 -7.12 -7.25
N GLU A 325 -16.93 -7.61 -8.41
CA GLU A 325 -15.94 -6.91 -9.23
C GLU A 325 -16.45 -5.58 -9.81
N CYS A 326 -17.77 -5.37 -9.88
CA CYS A 326 -18.35 -4.10 -10.32
C CYS A 326 -17.96 -2.91 -9.42
N GLN A 327 -17.45 -3.18 -8.22
CA GLN A 327 -16.97 -2.15 -7.32
C GLN A 327 -15.58 -1.61 -7.68
N LEU A 328 -14.82 -2.34 -8.51
CA LEU A 328 -13.53 -1.88 -9.02
C LEU A 328 -13.77 -0.70 -9.99
N PRO A 329 -13.07 0.43 -9.80
CA PRO A 329 -13.22 1.59 -10.67
C PRO A 329 -13.10 1.22 -12.15
N GLU A 330 -12.07 0.48 -12.55
CA GLU A 330 -11.77 0.23 -13.97
C GLU A 330 -12.24 -1.13 -14.49
N ARG A 331 -13.11 -1.86 -13.77
CA ARG A 331 -13.61 -3.19 -14.20
C ARG A 331 -14.12 -3.21 -15.63
N CYS A 332 -14.96 -2.24 -16.00
CA CYS A 332 -15.54 -2.13 -17.34
C CYS A 332 -14.97 -0.97 -18.16
N GLY A 333 -13.71 -0.59 -17.88
CA GLY A 333 -12.97 0.41 -18.64
C GLY A 333 -13.32 1.85 -18.25
N LYS A 334 -13.33 2.76 -19.24
CA LYS A 334 -13.52 4.20 -19.02
C LYS A 334 -14.98 4.62 -18.81
N LEU A 335 -15.93 3.86 -19.34
CA LEU A 335 -17.38 4.04 -19.17
C LEU A 335 -18.10 2.73 -19.52
N GLY A 336 -18.36 1.86 -18.56
CA GLY A 336 -19.04 0.58 -18.84
C GLY A 336 -20.07 0.25 -17.78
N LEU A 337 -21.19 -0.35 -18.19
CA LEU A 337 -22.19 -0.86 -17.26
C LEU A 337 -21.82 -2.27 -16.82
N CYS A 338 -21.74 -2.46 -15.51
CA CYS A 338 -21.43 -3.71 -14.85
C CYS A 338 -22.67 -4.25 -14.11
N GLU A 339 -22.90 -5.55 -14.25
CA GLU A 339 -23.97 -6.29 -13.58
C GLU A 339 -23.43 -7.68 -13.25
N ASN A 340 -23.62 -8.15 -12.01
CA ASN A 340 -23.15 -9.47 -11.55
C ASN A 340 -21.66 -9.75 -11.84
N SER A 341 -20.81 -8.74 -11.68
CA SER A 341 -19.35 -8.78 -11.97
C SER A 341 -18.99 -8.92 -13.46
N GLU A 342 -19.97 -8.76 -14.36
CA GLU A 342 -19.80 -8.84 -15.81
C GLU A 342 -20.05 -7.48 -16.46
N CYS A 343 -19.28 -7.16 -17.50
CA CYS A 343 -19.46 -5.93 -18.27
C CYS A 343 -20.49 -6.14 -19.36
N VAL A 344 -21.69 -5.60 -19.16
CA VAL A 344 -22.88 -5.95 -19.95
C VAL A 344 -23.21 -4.96 -21.07
N ALA A 345 -22.80 -3.69 -20.95
CA ALA A 345 -23.10 -2.68 -21.96
C ALA A 345 -22.16 -1.47 -21.96
N CYS A 346 -22.08 -0.77 -23.09
CA CYS A 346 -21.65 0.64 -23.13
C CYS A 346 -22.89 1.56 -23.02
N PRO A 347 -22.91 2.50 -22.06
CA PRO A 347 -23.92 3.56 -22.06
C PRO A 347 -23.67 4.61 -23.15
N THR A 348 -24.66 4.89 -24.00
CA THR A 348 -24.59 5.88 -25.09
C THR A 348 -25.80 6.82 -25.07
N PRO A 349 -25.75 7.96 -25.79
CA PRO A 349 -26.91 8.83 -25.95
C PRO A 349 -28.13 8.16 -26.58
N ASN A 350 -27.94 7.08 -27.35
CA ASN A 350 -29.02 6.32 -28.00
C ASN A 350 -29.47 5.11 -27.16
N GLY A 351 -29.04 5.02 -25.89
CA GLY A 351 -29.29 3.87 -25.02
C GLY A 351 -28.06 2.99 -24.83
N LEU A 352 -28.30 1.73 -24.46
CA LEU A 352 -27.24 0.76 -24.18
C LEU A 352 -26.84 0.03 -25.47
N SER A 353 -25.54 -0.03 -25.77
CA SER A 353 -24.98 -0.89 -26.81
C SER A 353 -24.17 -2.03 -26.19
N GLY A 354 -23.78 -3.02 -27.00
CA GLY A 354 -22.87 -4.08 -26.54
C GLY A 354 -21.58 -3.49 -25.94
N TRP A 355 -21.08 -4.13 -24.88
CA TRP A 355 -19.85 -3.69 -24.22
C TRP A 355 -18.62 -3.87 -25.12
N SER A 356 -17.66 -2.95 -24.99
CA SER A 356 -16.34 -3.04 -25.60
C SER A 356 -15.31 -2.34 -24.70
N LYS A 357 -14.02 -2.62 -24.91
CA LYS A 357 -12.95 -1.91 -24.19
C LYS A 357 -12.90 -0.41 -24.50
N ASP A 358 -13.49 -0.01 -25.62
CA ASP A 358 -13.52 1.36 -26.12
C ASP A 358 -14.76 2.13 -25.66
N CYS A 359 -15.56 1.59 -24.73
CA CYS A 359 -16.67 2.36 -24.17
C CYS A 359 -16.15 3.64 -23.47
N GLU A 360 -16.43 4.81 -24.04
CA GLU A 360 -16.03 6.09 -23.50
C GLU A 360 -17.01 7.22 -23.88
N ALA A 361 -17.14 8.21 -23.00
CA ALA A 361 -17.85 9.45 -23.30
C ALA A 361 -16.91 10.40 -24.08
N LYS A 362 -17.31 10.77 -25.30
CA LYS A 362 -16.49 11.61 -26.19
C LYS A 362 -16.84 13.08 -26.05
N VAL A 363 -16.46 13.71 -24.93
CA VAL A 363 -16.73 15.14 -24.71
C VAL A 363 -15.46 15.95 -24.92
N THR A 364 -15.46 16.84 -25.90
CA THR A 364 -14.27 17.61 -26.31
C THR A 364 -14.33 19.09 -25.97
N SER A 365 -15.50 19.61 -25.56
CA SER A 365 -15.71 21.02 -25.24
C SER A 365 -16.31 21.20 -23.85
N CYS A 366 -15.87 22.25 -23.16
CA CYS A 366 -16.44 22.70 -21.89
C CYS A 366 -17.61 23.70 -22.08
N LYS A 367 -17.86 24.19 -23.30
CA LYS A 367 -18.96 25.14 -23.50
C LYS A 367 -20.29 24.40 -23.37
N ALA A 368 -21.18 24.89 -22.52
CA ALA A 368 -22.51 24.32 -22.30
C ALA A 368 -23.38 24.26 -23.57
N SER A 369 -23.06 25.08 -24.58
CA SER A 369 -23.68 25.00 -25.91
C SER A 369 -23.35 23.70 -26.64
N ASP A 370 -22.18 23.11 -26.39
CA ASP A 370 -21.58 22.07 -27.24
C ASP A 370 -21.88 20.64 -26.75
N PHE A 371 -22.42 20.50 -25.54
CA PHE A 371 -22.80 19.20 -24.96
C PHE A 371 -24.23 19.21 -24.40
N ALA A 372 -24.79 18.01 -24.28
CA ALA A 372 -26.03 17.72 -23.58
C ALA A 372 -25.82 16.55 -22.60
N TYR A 373 -26.77 16.37 -21.68
CA TYR A 373 -26.79 15.21 -20.80
C TYR A 373 -27.75 14.16 -21.32
N TYR A 374 -27.30 12.91 -21.43
CA TYR A 374 -28.21 11.78 -21.57
C TYR A 374 -28.40 11.09 -20.22
N LYS A 375 -29.62 10.62 -19.99
CA LYS A 375 -30.07 10.05 -18.72
C LYS A 375 -29.95 8.53 -18.76
N LEU A 376 -29.46 7.95 -17.66
CA LEU A 376 -29.54 6.53 -17.37
C LEU A 376 -30.28 6.32 -16.05
N GLU A 377 -31.08 5.27 -15.98
CA GLU A 377 -31.87 4.91 -14.80
C GLU A 377 -31.35 3.61 -14.20
N GLY A 378 -31.44 3.47 -12.88
CA GLY A 378 -31.02 2.26 -12.18
C GLY A 378 -29.51 2.00 -12.29
N VAL A 379 -28.70 3.06 -12.22
CA VAL A 379 -27.25 2.94 -12.26
C VAL A 379 -26.58 3.81 -11.20
N ASP A 380 -25.52 3.30 -10.61
CA ASP A 380 -24.66 4.01 -9.66
C ASP A 380 -23.21 4.04 -10.12
N HIS A 381 -22.50 5.08 -9.72
CA HIS A 381 -21.05 5.12 -9.78
C HIS A 381 -20.46 4.36 -8.58
N PHE A 382 -19.29 3.72 -8.73
CA PHE A 382 -18.64 2.95 -7.67
C PHE A 382 -18.52 3.70 -6.32
N MET A 383 -18.36 5.02 -6.36
CA MET A 383 -18.21 5.85 -5.14
C MET A 383 -19.50 5.99 -4.31
N ILE A 384 -20.67 5.78 -4.91
CA ILE A 384 -21.96 6.13 -4.29
C ILE A 384 -22.24 5.21 -3.09
N LYS A 385 -21.90 3.92 -3.20
CA LYS A 385 -22.09 2.95 -2.12
C LYS A 385 -21.46 3.39 -0.80
N TYR A 386 -20.33 4.10 -0.85
CA TYR A 386 -19.52 4.45 0.32
C TYR A 386 -19.51 5.94 0.66
N THR A 387 -20.27 6.76 -0.09
CA THR A 387 -20.29 8.21 0.12
C THR A 387 -21.71 8.73 0.20
N ARG A 388 -21.92 9.77 1.01
CA ARG A 388 -23.27 10.32 1.26
C ARG A 388 -23.78 11.26 0.17
N GLY A 389 -22.90 11.78 -0.68
CA GLY A 389 -23.20 12.82 -1.66
C GLY A 389 -23.59 14.16 -1.02
N ASP A 390 -23.69 15.19 -1.86
CA ASP A 390 -24.21 16.50 -1.47
C ASP A 390 -25.74 16.41 -1.33
N GLY A 391 -26.25 16.58 -0.11
CA GLY A 391 -27.68 16.46 0.18
C GLY A 391 -28.46 17.77 0.16
N GLY A 392 -29.79 17.65 0.08
CA GLY A 392 -30.71 18.80 0.08
C GLY A 392 -30.61 19.64 -1.20
N ARG A 393 -30.20 19.03 -2.32
CA ARG A 393 -30.01 19.69 -3.61
C ARG A 393 -31.08 19.26 -4.60
N LYS A 394 -31.55 20.16 -5.45
CA LYS A 394 -32.35 19.78 -6.61
C LYS A 394 -31.42 19.19 -7.67
N GLN A 395 -31.95 18.32 -8.52
CA GLN A 395 -31.20 17.80 -9.67
C GLN A 395 -30.61 18.93 -10.53
N SER A 396 -31.36 20.01 -10.76
CA SER A 396 -30.90 21.18 -11.51
C SER A 396 -29.65 21.84 -10.92
N ASP A 397 -29.47 21.76 -9.60
CA ASP A 397 -28.30 22.31 -8.92
C ASP A 397 -27.05 21.47 -9.22
N CYS A 398 -27.21 20.14 -9.27
CA CYS A 398 -26.15 19.21 -9.68
C CYS A 398 -25.74 19.42 -11.12
N GLU A 399 -26.73 19.56 -12.01
CA GLU A 399 -26.51 19.83 -13.43
C GLU A 399 -25.75 21.14 -13.61
N SER A 400 -26.19 22.22 -12.95
CA SER A 400 -25.52 23.53 -12.96
C SER A 400 -24.08 23.45 -12.45
N LYS A 401 -23.83 22.70 -11.37
CA LYS A 401 -22.49 22.48 -10.81
C LYS A 401 -21.59 21.75 -11.81
N CYS A 402 -22.06 20.64 -12.39
CA CYS A 402 -21.31 19.88 -13.39
C CYS A 402 -21.10 20.65 -14.70
N THR A 403 -22.08 21.46 -15.12
CA THR A 403 -22.01 22.24 -16.36
C THR A 403 -20.94 23.33 -16.28
N LYS A 404 -20.79 23.96 -15.11
CA LYS A 404 -19.77 25.00 -14.86
C LYS A 404 -18.36 24.43 -14.66
N ASP A 405 -18.24 23.14 -14.37
CA ASP A 405 -16.96 22.48 -14.16
C ASP A 405 -16.53 21.72 -15.44
N CYS A 406 -15.47 22.21 -16.08
CA CYS A 406 -14.93 21.62 -17.31
C CYS A 406 -14.41 20.19 -17.13
N LYS A 407 -14.02 19.80 -15.91
CA LYS A 407 -13.54 18.43 -15.65
C LYS A 407 -14.67 17.46 -15.34
N CYS A 408 -15.88 17.97 -15.06
CA CYS A 408 -17.02 17.10 -14.80
C CYS A 408 -17.42 16.35 -16.09
N MET A 409 -17.50 15.03 -16.03
CA MET A 409 -17.97 14.17 -17.13
C MET A 409 -19.44 13.80 -16.99
N GLY A 410 -19.99 13.90 -15.79
CA GLY A 410 -21.39 13.63 -15.51
C GLY A 410 -21.71 13.79 -14.03
N TYR A 411 -22.98 13.63 -13.68
CA TYR A 411 -23.42 13.63 -12.28
C TYR A 411 -24.45 12.53 -12.03
N PHE A 412 -24.53 12.13 -10.78
CA PHE A 412 -25.47 11.13 -10.30
C PHE A 412 -26.42 11.79 -9.30
N TYR A 413 -27.68 11.40 -9.36
CA TYR A 413 -28.73 11.95 -8.52
C TYR A 413 -29.65 10.85 -8.02
N HIS A 414 -29.73 10.72 -6.69
CA HIS A 414 -30.74 9.88 -6.05
C HIS A 414 -31.92 10.76 -5.68
N THR A 415 -33.07 10.49 -6.29
CA THR A 415 -34.26 11.33 -6.03
C THR A 415 -34.74 11.16 -4.59
N GLN A 416 -34.67 9.93 -4.07
CA GLN A 416 -34.88 9.63 -2.67
C GLN A 416 -33.74 10.24 -1.83
N GLY A 417 -34.07 11.16 -0.92
CA GLY A 417 -33.08 11.86 -0.10
C GLY A 417 -32.37 13.04 -0.79
N SER A 418 -32.67 13.33 -2.07
CA SER A 418 -32.16 14.48 -2.82
C SER A 418 -30.64 14.62 -2.72
N ARG A 419 -29.94 13.55 -3.10
CA ARG A 419 -28.47 13.41 -3.00
C ARG A 419 -27.82 13.49 -4.37
N CYS A 420 -26.63 14.08 -4.39
CA CYS A 420 -25.93 14.47 -5.60
C CYS A 420 -24.45 14.08 -5.56
N TRP A 421 -23.92 13.56 -6.68
CA TRP A 421 -22.50 13.27 -6.84
C TRP A 421 -22.00 13.78 -8.19
N ILE A 422 -20.82 14.39 -8.19
CA ILE A 422 -20.13 14.85 -9.40
C ILE A 422 -19.08 13.80 -9.78
N ALA A 423 -19.09 13.36 -11.03
CA ALA A 423 -18.16 12.39 -11.55
C ALA A 423 -17.18 13.06 -12.53
N TYR A 424 -15.90 13.06 -12.18
CA TYR A 424 -14.81 13.57 -13.01
C TYR A 424 -14.28 12.50 -13.96
N ASP A 425 -14.33 11.24 -13.54
CA ASP A 425 -14.24 10.09 -14.42
C ASP A 425 -15.51 9.26 -14.23
N LEU A 426 -16.00 8.63 -15.30
CA LEU A 426 -17.23 7.83 -15.26
C LEU A 426 -16.96 6.37 -14.88
N LYS A 427 -15.92 5.78 -15.48
CA LYS A 427 -15.40 4.46 -15.16
C LYS A 427 -16.51 3.39 -15.13
N THR A 428 -16.40 2.40 -14.26
CA THR A 428 -17.42 1.37 -14.09
C THR A 428 -18.65 1.94 -13.41
N LEU A 429 -19.80 1.78 -14.06
CA LEU A 429 -21.12 2.01 -13.50
C LEU A 429 -21.72 0.68 -13.09
N THR A 430 -22.38 0.61 -11.94
CA THR A 430 -23.03 -0.60 -11.45
C THR A 430 -24.53 -0.48 -11.66
N ARG A 431 -25.13 -1.51 -12.27
CA ARG A 431 -26.59 -1.60 -12.32
C ARG A 431 -27.16 -1.81 -10.93
N VAL A 432 -28.19 -1.04 -10.59
CA VAL A 432 -28.92 -1.13 -9.33
C VAL A 432 -30.41 -1.28 -9.62
N GLY A 433 -31.11 -2.08 -8.81
CA GLY A 433 -32.54 -2.34 -9.00
C GLY A 433 -33.47 -1.15 -8.73
N ASN A 434 -32.92 0.00 -8.30
CA ASN A 434 -33.69 1.18 -7.95
C ASN A 434 -33.67 2.22 -9.09
N SER A 435 -34.77 2.34 -9.83
CA SER A 435 -34.91 3.30 -10.94
C SER A 435 -34.82 4.77 -10.51
N THR A 436 -34.88 5.06 -9.21
CA THR A 436 -34.68 6.42 -8.68
C THR A 436 -33.21 6.85 -8.61
N HIS A 437 -32.28 5.93 -8.88
CA HIS A 437 -30.85 6.21 -9.00
C HIS A 437 -30.56 6.60 -10.45
N LEU A 438 -30.25 7.87 -10.67
CA LEU A 438 -30.15 8.45 -12.00
C LEU A 438 -28.72 8.89 -12.27
N ALA A 439 -28.21 8.60 -13.47
CA ALA A 439 -26.99 9.19 -13.98
C ALA A 439 -27.29 10.10 -15.16
N TYR A 440 -26.56 11.21 -15.22
CA TYR A 440 -26.62 12.19 -16.28
C TYR A 440 -25.20 12.39 -16.82
N ILE A 441 -24.95 11.87 -18.02
CA ILE A 441 -23.61 11.82 -18.60
C ILE A 441 -23.51 12.82 -19.74
N LYS A 442 -22.42 13.61 -19.76
CA LYS A 442 -22.17 14.55 -20.85
C LYS A 442 -21.89 13.81 -22.16
N ALA A 443 -22.49 14.28 -23.24
CA ALA A 443 -22.21 13.87 -24.60
C ALA A 443 -22.26 15.08 -25.54
N PRO A 444 -21.54 15.07 -26.67
CA PRO A 444 -21.65 16.12 -27.68
C PRO A 444 -23.09 16.31 -28.15
N LYS A 445 -23.49 17.56 -28.39
CA LYS A 445 -24.68 17.81 -29.21
C LYS A 445 -24.35 17.45 -30.65
N LYS A 446 -25.29 16.77 -31.32
CA LYS A 446 -25.21 16.51 -32.75
C LYS A 446 -25.44 17.79 -33.53
#